data_AF-A0A379FXR9-F1
#
_entry.id   AF-A0A379FXR9-F1
#
_cell.length_a   1.000
_cell.length_b   1.000
_cell.length_c   1.000
_cell.angle_alpha   90.00
_cell.angle_beta   90.00
_cell.angle_gamma   90.00
#
_symmetry.space_group_name_H-M   'P 1'
#
loop_
_entity.id
_entity.type
_entity.pdbx_description
1 polymer ?
#
loop_
_entity_poly.entity_id
_entity_poly.type
_entity_poly.pdbx_seq_one_letter_code
_entity_poly.pdbx_strand_id
1 'polypeptide(L)'
;MVIVVAGSMTKSCVPPHGVNCTGSCSWKIYVKNGLVTWETQQTDYPRTRPDLPDHEPRGCPRGASYSWYLYSANRVKYPMMRKRLLKLWREAKAEQQDPVAAWLSIINDPQKAQSYKQARGRGVLFVQVGRK
;
A
#
# COMPACT_ATOMS: atom_id res chain seq x y z
N MET A 1 -1.55 -0.24 7.57
CA MET A 1 -1.95 0.96 8.34
C MET A 1 -0.66 1.60 8.83
N VAL A 2 -0.24 2.73 8.23
CA VAL A 2 0.97 3.43 8.67
C VAL A 2 0.51 4.42 9.73
N ILE A 3 0.77 4.11 10.99
CA ILE A 3 0.53 5.02 12.10
C ILE A 3 1.69 6.01 12.11
N VAL A 4 1.43 7.28 11.77
CA VAL A 4 2.38 8.38 11.88
C VAL A 4 1.99 9.21 13.09
N VAL A 5 2.78 9.15 14.17
CA VAL A 5 2.58 10.01 15.35
C VAL A 5 3.58 11.18 15.28
N ALA A 6 3.07 12.39 15.13
CA ALA A 6 3.83 13.63 14.92
C ALA A 6 4.44 14.19 16.22
N GLY A 7 5.67 14.72 16.15
CA GLY A 7 6.26 15.64 17.15
C GLY A 7 7.77 15.46 17.37
N SER A 8 8.56 16.51 17.11
CA SER A 8 9.99 16.76 17.45
C SER A 8 11.03 15.64 17.18
N MET A 9 12.22 16.04 16.71
CA MET A 9 13.39 15.16 16.41
C MET A 9 13.43 13.88 17.26
N THR A 10 13.41 12.73 16.59
CA THR A 10 13.38 11.34 17.11
C THR A 10 12.07 10.86 17.73
N LYS A 11 11.11 10.46 16.88
CA LYS A 11 10.05 9.51 17.26
C LYS A 11 10.32 8.16 16.61
N SER A 12 10.94 7.25 17.36
CA SER A 12 11.17 5.84 17.02
C SER A 12 9.84 5.07 17.05
N CYS A 13 9.06 5.15 15.97
CA CYS A 13 8.01 4.16 15.73
C CYS A 13 8.68 2.86 15.28
N VAL A 14 8.31 1.71 15.86
CA VAL A 14 8.84 0.39 15.52
C VAL A 14 7.84 -0.41 14.68
N PRO A 15 7.56 -0.07 13.41
CA PRO A 15 6.92 -1.01 12.51
C PRO A 15 8.00 -1.86 11.82
N PRO A 16 7.93 -3.19 11.91
CA PRO A 16 8.70 -4.03 11.00
C PRO A 16 8.24 -3.79 9.56
N HIS A 17 9.12 -4.03 8.58
CA HIS A 17 8.72 -4.09 7.18
C HIS A 17 7.76 -5.27 6.99
N GLY A 18 6.49 -4.99 6.64
CA GLY A 18 5.45 -5.99 6.37
C GLY A 18 5.62 -6.72 5.04
N VAL A 19 6.82 -7.22 4.77
CA VAL A 19 7.20 -7.96 3.56
C VAL A 19 7.67 -9.35 3.96
N ASN A 20 7.39 -10.36 3.13
CA ASN A 20 7.77 -11.75 3.40
C ASN A 20 9.28 -11.96 3.22
N CYS A 21 10.07 -11.55 4.21
CA CYS A 21 11.54 -11.60 4.16
C CYS A 21 12.20 -12.28 5.37
N THR A 22 11.40 -12.85 6.28
CA THR A 22 11.80 -13.47 7.57
C THR A 22 12.60 -12.58 8.53
N GLY A 23 12.98 -11.37 8.12
CA GLY A 23 13.86 -10.50 8.90
C GLY A 23 13.22 -9.99 10.19
N SER A 24 11.95 -9.56 10.13
CA SER A 24 11.25 -8.92 11.27
C SER A 24 12.08 -7.83 11.96
N CYS A 25 12.90 -7.12 11.19
CA CYS A 25 13.84 -6.13 11.71
C CYS A 25 13.08 -4.86 12.14
N SER A 26 13.38 -4.36 13.33
CA SER A 26 12.96 -3.09 13.89
C SER A 26 13.80 -1.93 13.34
N TRP A 27 13.16 -0.79 13.04
CA TRP A 27 13.77 0.39 12.42
C TRP A 27 13.41 1.69 13.15
N LYS A 28 14.34 2.65 13.15
CA LYS A 28 14.14 4.05 13.52
C LYS A 28 13.73 4.80 12.25
N ILE A 29 12.52 5.36 12.26
CA ILE A 29 12.02 6.17 11.16
C ILE A 29 12.28 7.65 11.46
N TYR A 30 12.99 8.34 10.58
CA TYR A 30 13.32 9.75 10.74
C TYR A 30 12.30 10.62 10.01
N VAL A 31 11.70 11.56 10.75
CA VAL A 31 10.75 12.54 10.22
C VAL A 31 11.37 13.93 10.31
N LYS A 32 11.43 14.64 9.19
CA LYS A 32 11.89 16.03 9.09
C LYS A 32 10.86 16.83 8.31
N ASN A 33 10.50 18.01 8.80
CA ASN A 33 9.49 18.88 8.19
C ASN A 33 8.13 18.18 7.97
N GLY A 34 7.75 17.27 8.87
CA GLY A 34 6.51 16.50 8.75
C GLY A 34 6.54 15.39 7.68
N LEU A 35 7.69 15.15 7.03
CA LEU A 35 7.88 14.11 6.03
C LEU A 35 8.88 13.07 6.52
N VAL A 36 8.63 11.80 6.23
CA VAL A 36 9.60 10.73 6.48
C VAL A 36 10.76 10.90 5.49
N THR A 37 11.99 10.91 5.98
CA THR A 37 13.17 11.18 5.14
C THR A 37 14.06 9.96 4.93
N TRP A 38 14.35 9.20 5.99
CA TRP A 38 15.15 7.97 5.91
C TRP A 38 14.90 7.10 7.15
N GLU A 39 15.53 5.93 7.17
CA GLU A 39 15.46 4.96 8.25
C GLU A 39 16.85 4.41 8.59
N THR A 40 17.05 4.06 9.86
CA THR A 40 18.22 3.26 10.30
C THR A 40 17.74 2.13 11.20
N GLN A 41 18.55 1.09 11.38
CA GLN A 41 18.17 -0.02 12.24
C GLN A 41 18.03 0.42 13.70
N GLN A 42 17.10 -0.24 14.40
CA GLN A 42 17.04 -0.22 15.86
C GLN A 42 18.07 -1.16 16.44
N THR A 43 18.55 -0.82 17.63
CA THR A 43 19.61 -1.54 18.36
C THR A 43 19.24 -1.63 19.84
N ASP A 44 17.97 -1.93 20.10
CA ASP A 44 17.41 -2.05 21.44
C ASP A 44 16.62 -3.37 21.61
N TYR A 45 17.06 -4.43 20.94
CA TYR A 45 16.45 -5.74 21.14
C TYR A 45 16.83 -6.27 22.54
N PRO A 46 15.97 -7.08 23.18
CA PRO A 46 16.38 -7.80 24.38
C PRO A 46 17.68 -8.57 24.11
N ARG A 47 18.69 -8.33 24.95
CA ARG A 47 20.00 -8.96 24.80
C ARG A 47 19.90 -10.47 24.91
N THR A 48 20.74 -11.18 24.17
CA THR A 48 20.87 -12.63 24.28
C THR A 48 21.67 -12.98 25.54
N ARG A 49 21.88 -14.28 25.79
CA ARG A 49 22.70 -14.74 26.91
C ARG A 49 24.16 -14.29 26.72
N PRO A 50 24.96 -14.10 27.80
CA PRO A 50 26.33 -13.56 27.69
C PRO A 50 27.29 -14.37 26.79
N ASP A 51 27.00 -15.64 26.56
CA ASP A 51 27.75 -16.56 25.70
C ASP A 51 27.34 -16.50 24.21
N LEU A 52 26.29 -15.74 23.87
CA LEU A 52 25.77 -15.60 22.52
C LEU A 52 25.90 -14.16 22.01
N PRO A 53 26.07 -13.97 20.69
CA PRO A 53 26.00 -12.64 20.11
C PRO A 53 24.57 -12.09 20.16
N ASP A 54 24.45 -10.77 20.31
CA ASP A 54 23.19 -10.06 20.22
C ASP A 54 22.68 -10.02 18.77
N HIS A 55 21.37 -9.83 18.59
CA HIS A 55 20.76 -9.80 17.25
C HIS A 55 21.02 -8.51 16.46
N GLU A 56 21.49 -7.48 17.14
CA GLU A 56 21.66 -6.14 16.59
C GLU A 56 22.77 -6.08 15.54
N PRO A 57 22.62 -5.24 14.50
CA PRO A 57 21.51 -4.33 14.20
C PRO A 57 20.39 -4.95 13.33
N ARG A 58 20.54 -6.21 12.90
CA ARG A 58 19.76 -6.79 11.79
C ARG A 58 19.72 -5.84 10.57
N GLY A 59 18.57 -5.79 9.89
CA GLY A 59 18.35 -4.95 8.72
C GLY A 59 18.91 -5.55 7.43
N CYS A 60 18.54 -4.95 6.29
CA CYS A 60 19.01 -5.35 4.97
C CYS A 60 18.93 -4.14 4.02
N PRO A 61 19.66 -4.13 2.89
CA PRO A 61 19.64 -3.00 1.97
C PRO A 61 18.26 -2.73 1.35
N ARG A 62 17.37 -3.73 1.34
CA ARG A 62 15.98 -3.58 0.89
C ARG A 62 15.11 -2.86 1.92
N GLY A 63 15.39 -3.04 3.21
CA GLY A 63 14.72 -2.33 4.28
C GLY A 63 15.21 -0.88 4.41
N ALA A 64 16.48 -0.62 4.09
CA ALA A 64 17.06 0.73 4.15
C ALA A 64 16.63 1.66 3.00
N SER A 65 15.89 1.16 2.02
CA SER A 65 15.41 1.93 0.87
C SER A 65 13.88 2.09 0.85
N TYR A 66 13.19 1.73 1.93
CA TYR A 66 11.73 1.68 1.97
C TYR A 66 11.10 3.08 2.00
N SER A 67 11.74 4.07 2.64
CA SER A 67 11.28 5.48 2.64
C SER A 67 11.05 6.04 1.23
N TRP A 68 11.78 5.54 0.22
CA TRP A 68 11.59 5.94 -1.18
C TRP A 68 10.14 5.79 -1.65
N TYR A 69 9.43 4.73 -1.23
CA TYR A 69 8.05 4.45 -1.66
C TYR A 69 7.00 5.43 -1.13
N LEU A 70 7.33 6.26 -0.14
CA LEU A 70 6.36 7.17 0.46
C LEU A 70 5.94 8.27 -0.51
N TYR A 71 6.90 8.78 -1.28
CA TYR A 71 6.70 9.92 -2.19
C TYR A 71 7.15 9.64 -3.63
N SER A 72 7.53 8.40 -3.97
CA SER A 72 7.93 8.05 -5.33
C SER A 72 6.80 8.21 -6.35
N ALA A 73 7.19 8.38 -7.61
CA ALA A 73 6.26 8.53 -8.73
C ALA A 73 5.29 7.34 -8.89
N ASN A 74 5.66 6.16 -8.38
CA ASN A 74 4.84 4.95 -8.46
C ASN A 74 3.85 4.79 -7.29
N ARG A 75 3.76 5.77 -6.38
CA ARG A 75 2.87 5.70 -5.23
C ARG A 75 1.40 5.83 -5.68
N VAL A 76 0.62 4.78 -5.45
CA VAL A 76 -0.84 4.81 -5.63
C VAL A 76 -1.45 5.68 -4.52
N LYS A 77 -1.98 6.85 -4.90
CA LYS A 77 -2.56 7.84 -3.98
C LYS A 77 -4.07 7.72 -3.81
N TYR A 78 -4.76 7.22 -4.83
CA TYR A 78 -6.22 7.19 -4.90
C TYR A 78 -6.72 5.81 -5.31
N PRO A 79 -7.96 5.45 -4.93
CA PRO A 79 -8.58 4.24 -5.46
C PRO A 79 -8.77 4.38 -6.97
N MET A 80 -8.25 3.41 -7.71
CA MET A 80 -8.30 3.38 -9.16
C MET A 80 -9.22 2.26 -9.63
N MET A 81 -10.03 2.52 -10.65
CA MET A 81 -10.85 1.52 -11.32
C MET A 81 -10.61 1.58 -12.81
N ARG A 82 -10.75 0.46 -13.51
CA ARG A 82 -10.64 0.46 -14.97
C ARG A 82 -11.78 1.26 -15.59
N LYS A 83 -11.47 2.17 -16.53
CA LYS A 83 -12.46 3.02 -17.22
C LYS A 83 -13.66 2.25 -17.75
N ARG A 84 -13.44 1.10 -18.41
CA ARG A 84 -14.54 0.27 -18.97
C ARG A 84 -15.46 -0.27 -17.88
N LEU A 85 -14.90 -0.75 -16.77
CA LEU A 85 -15.68 -1.25 -15.64
C LEU A 85 -16.44 -0.12 -14.96
N LEU A 86 -15.80 1.04 -14.75
CA LEU A 86 -16.45 2.18 -14.12
C LEU A 86 -17.64 2.69 -14.95
N LYS A 87 -17.54 2.68 -16.29
CA LYS A 87 -18.64 3.04 -17.18
C LYS A 87 -19.84 2.08 -16.98
N LEU A 88 -19.61 0.78 -17.10
CA LEU A 88 -20.65 -0.24 -16.90
C LEU A 88 -21.28 -0.15 -15.50
N TRP A 89 -20.46 0.08 -14.47
CA TRP A 89 -20.92 0.22 -13.09
C TRP A 89 -21.84 1.42 -12.90
N ARG A 90 -21.51 2.58 -13.49
CA ARG A 90 -22.34 3.78 -13.41
C ARG A 90 -23.65 3.63 -14.17
N GLU A 91 -23.63 2.98 -15.34
CA GLU A 91 -24.83 2.67 -16.12
C GLU A 91 -25.75 1.71 -15.36
N ALA A 92 -25.21 0.60 -14.83
CA ALA A 92 -25.99 -0.37 -14.07
C ALA A 92 -26.57 0.22 -12.77
N LYS A 93 -25.82 1.08 -12.08
CA LYS A 93 -26.32 1.80 -10.90
C LYS A 93 -27.38 2.87 -11.21
N ALA A 94 -27.45 3.35 -12.45
CA ALA A 94 -28.50 4.27 -12.87
C ALA A 94 -29.80 3.52 -13.16
N GLU A 95 -29.70 2.26 -13.63
CA GLU A 95 -30.84 1.38 -13.88
C GLU A 95 -31.34 0.67 -12.62
N GLN A 96 -30.43 0.33 -11.70
CA GLN A 96 -30.73 -0.47 -10.52
C GLN A 96 -30.24 0.20 -9.24
N GLN A 97 -31.17 0.42 -8.31
CA GLN A 97 -30.89 1.06 -7.02
C GLN A 97 -30.04 0.16 -6.10
N ASP A 98 -30.25 -1.16 -6.15
CA ASP A 98 -29.47 -2.13 -5.38
C ASP A 98 -28.11 -2.40 -6.06
N PRO A 99 -26.96 -2.11 -5.39
CA PRO A 99 -25.64 -2.37 -5.94
C PRO A 99 -25.37 -3.86 -6.21
N VAL A 100 -26.02 -4.78 -5.48
CA VAL A 100 -25.85 -6.22 -5.72
C VAL A 100 -26.53 -6.61 -7.03
N ALA A 101 -27.78 -6.19 -7.22
CA ALA A 101 -28.48 -6.37 -8.48
C ALA A 101 -27.72 -5.72 -9.66
N ALA A 102 -27.21 -4.49 -9.48
CA ALA A 102 -26.43 -3.79 -10.50
C ALA A 102 -25.15 -4.56 -10.89
N TRP A 103 -24.51 -5.24 -9.94
CA TRP A 103 -23.37 -6.11 -10.23
C TRP A 103 -23.79 -7.37 -10.98
N LEU A 104 -24.92 -7.99 -10.58
CA LEU A 104 -25.48 -9.16 -11.24
C LEU A 104 -25.79 -8.88 -12.72
N SER A 105 -26.31 -7.70 -13.06
CA SER A 105 -26.61 -7.33 -14.45
C SER A 105 -25.36 -7.16 -15.34
N ILE A 106 -24.20 -6.88 -14.74
CA ILE A 106 -22.92 -6.76 -15.46
C ILE A 106 -22.26 -8.13 -15.62
N ILE A 107 -22.24 -8.94 -14.55
CA ILE A 107 -21.50 -10.21 -14.55
C ILE A 107 -22.23 -11.32 -15.31
N ASN A 108 -23.57 -11.32 -15.30
CA ASN A 108 -24.39 -12.31 -15.99
C ASN A 108 -24.52 -12.04 -17.49
N ASP A 109 -24.13 -10.86 -17.97
CA ASP A 109 -24.03 -10.54 -19.39
C ASP A 109 -22.61 -10.90 -19.91
N PRO A 110 -22.48 -11.94 -20.76
CA PRO A 110 -21.17 -12.38 -21.24
C PRO A 110 -20.41 -11.30 -22.00
N GLN A 111 -21.10 -10.42 -22.74
CA GLN A 111 -20.47 -9.36 -23.52
C GLN A 111 -19.94 -8.26 -22.61
N LYS A 112 -20.74 -7.81 -21.62
CA LYS A 112 -20.29 -6.83 -20.62
C LYS A 112 -19.10 -7.38 -19.82
N ALA A 113 -19.19 -8.63 -19.36
CA ALA A 113 -18.14 -9.30 -18.60
C ALA A 113 -16.83 -9.43 -19.40
N GLN A 114 -16.91 -9.87 -20.66
CA GLN A 114 -15.74 -10.00 -21.53
C GLN A 114 -15.07 -8.64 -21.78
N SER A 115 -15.87 -7.58 -21.96
CA SER A 115 -15.35 -6.25 -22.32
C SER A 115 -14.38 -5.64 -21.30
N TYR A 116 -14.62 -5.80 -19.98
CA TYR A 116 -13.70 -5.30 -18.96
C TYR A 116 -12.59 -6.29 -18.61
N LYS A 117 -12.82 -7.61 -18.79
CA LYS A 117 -11.85 -8.67 -18.55
C LYS A 117 -10.72 -8.66 -19.59
N GLN A 118 -11.03 -8.50 -20.88
CA GLN A 118 -10.02 -8.40 -21.94
C GLN A 118 -9.13 -7.16 -21.83
N ALA A 119 -9.61 -6.13 -21.14
CA ALA A 119 -8.84 -4.92 -20.87
C ALA A 119 -7.81 -5.09 -19.71
N ARG A 120 -7.67 -6.28 -19.10
CA ARG A 120 -6.69 -6.58 -18.03
C ARG A 120 -5.26 -6.56 -18.59
N GLY A 121 -4.36 -5.84 -17.92
CA GLY A 121 -2.95 -5.73 -18.32
C GLY A 121 -2.68 -4.88 -19.56
N ARG A 122 -3.71 -4.31 -20.21
CA ARG A 122 -3.56 -3.65 -21.53
C ARG A 122 -3.28 -2.14 -21.49
N GLY A 123 -2.69 -1.62 -20.41
CA GLY A 123 -2.33 -0.19 -20.27
C GLY A 123 -3.49 0.82 -20.36
N VAL A 124 -4.70 0.39 -20.69
CA VAL A 124 -5.87 1.24 -20.86
C VAL A 124 -6.29 1.88 -19.54
N LEU A 125 -6.59 3.18 -19.62
CA LEU A 125 -6.89 4.15 -18.56
C LEU A 125 -7.51 3.52 -17.29
N PHE A 126 -6.69 3.39 -16.26
CA PHE A 126 -7.19 3.45 -14.89
C PHE A 126 -7.66 4.88 -14.62
N VAL A 127 -8.81 5.01 -13.98
CA VAL A 127 -9.41 6.28 -13.60
C VAL A 127 -9.60 6.33 -12.09
N GLN A 128 -9.36 7.50 -11.51
CA GLN A 128 -9.61 7.75 -10.10
C GLN A 128 -11.11 7.64 -9.80
N VAL A 129 -11.46 6.94 -8.73
CA VAL A 129 -12.84 6.82 -8.22
C VAL A 129 -12.99 7.71 -6.98
N GLY A 130 -14.20 8.24 -6.75
CA GLY A 130 -14.51 9.00 -5.53
C GLY A 130 -14.13 10.49 -5.56
N ARG A 131 -13.67 11.02 -6.70
CA ARG A 131 -13.67 12.47 -6.95
C ARG A 131 -15.13 12.89 -7.20
N LYS A 132 -15.69 13.71 -6.31
CA LYS A 132 -16.90 14.49 -6.59
C LYS A 132 -16.59 15.50 -7.69
#